data_AF-A0A518XJ87-F1
#
_entry.id   AF-A0A518XJ87-F1
#
_cell.length_a   1.000
_cell.length_b   1.000
_cell.length_c   1.000
_cell.angle_alpha   90.00
_cell.angle_beta   90.00
_cell.angle_gamma   90.00
#
_symmetry.space_group_name_H-M   'P 1'
#
loop_
_entity.id
_entity.type
_entity.pdbx_description
1 polymer ?
#
loop_
_entity_poly.entity_id
_entity_poly.type
_entity_poly.pdbx_seq_one_letter_code
_entity_poly.pdbx_strand_id
1 'polypeptide(L)'
;MKGTLSSCVNYCRKAGAVAWSKANKPALFTGMAILAAAAMPAHAEDLFANGKTTINDTFGSGSTVVWILYILEIIAAVFTYVKTKNLAMFGGIAAVMVFINVAFGIIPS
;
A
#
# COMPACT_ATOMS: atom_id res chain seq x y z
N MET A 1 -65.25 25.32 30.87
CA MET A 1 -63.99 25.87 30.32
C MET A 1 -62.99 24.74 30.07
N LYS A 2 -62.94 24.13 28.87
CA LYS A 2 -61.98 23.05 28.51
C LYS A 2 -61.42 23.20 27.07
N GLY A 3 -61.52 24.38 26.46
CA GLY A 3 -61.22 24.55 25.02
C GLY A 3 -59.86 25.16 24.69
N THR A 4 -59.28 25.97 25.58
CA THR A 4 -58.15 26.84 25.23
C THR A 4 -56.78 26.18 25.44
N LEU A 5 -56.60 25.40 26.51
CA LEU A 5 -55.32 24.74 26.81
C LEU A 5 -55.00 23.56 25.85
N SER A 6 -56.02 22.79 25.44
CA SER A 6 -55.84 21.65 24.53
C SER A 6 -55.48 22.10 23.11
N SER A 7 -55.96 23.28 22.69
CA SER A 7 -55.65 23.85 21.38
C SER A 7 -54.16 24.20 21.29
N CYS A 8 -53.63 24.92 22.27
CA CYS A 8 -52.21 25.35 22.28
C CYS A 8 -51.24 24.16 22.17
N VAL A 9 -51.51 23.05 22.88
CA VAL A 9 -50.64 21.86 22.84
C VAL A 9 -50.73 21.13 21.49
N ASN A 10 -51.93 21.01 20.91
CA ASN A 10 -52.12 20.34 19.62
C ASN A 10 -51.57 21.15 18.44
N TYR A 11 -51.63 22.48 18.49
CA TYR A 11 -51.01 23.37 17.51
C TYR A 11 -49.48 23.31 17.57
N CYS A 12 -48.89 23.33 18.78
CA CYS A 12 -47.44 23.15 18.94
C CYS A 12 -46.96 21.79 18.42
N ARG A 13 -47.73 20.72 18.66
CA ARG A 13 -47.38 19.37 18.18
C ARG A 13 -47.46 19.24 16.66
N LYS A 14 -48.45 19.87 16.01
CA LYS A 14 -48.55 19.92 14.54
C LYS A 14 -47.47 20.81 13.92
N ALA A 15 -47.16 21.95 14.54
CA ALA A 15 -46.07 22.84 14.12
C ALA A 15 -44.70 22.14 14.21
N GLY A 16 -44.45 21.39 15.30
CA GLY A 16 -43.27 20.56 15.45
C GLY A 16 -43.18 19.45 14.39
N ALA A 17 -44.29 18.78 14.07
CA ALA A 17 -44.32 17.73 13.05
C ALA A 17 -44.06 18.26 11.62
N VAL A 18 -44.57 19.45 11.26
CA VAL A 18 -44.30 20.05 9.93
C VAL A 18 -42.89 20.64 9.84
N ALA A 19 -42.36 21.19 10.95
CA ALA A 19 -40.97 21.61 11.03
C ALA A 19 -40.03 20.41 10.90
N TRP A 20 -40.36 19.29 11.55
CA TRP A 20 -39.60 18.04 11.44
C TRP A 20 -39.69 17.43 10.04
N SER A 21 -40.86 17.41 9.39
CA SER A 21 -41.01 16.98 7.99
C SER A 21 -40.13 17.77 7.02
N LYS A 22 -40.00 19.09 7.22
CA LYS A 22 -39.18 19.98 6.38
C LYS A 22 -37.68 19.84 6.68
N ALA A 23 -37.31 19.62 7.93
CA ALA A 23 -35.92 19.44 8.37
C ALA A 23 -35.39 18.01 8.16
N ASN A 24 -36.26 16.99 8.08
CA ASN A 24 -35.84 15.58 8.00
C ASN A 24 -35.11 15.25 6.69
N LYS A 25 -35.55 15.80 5.55
CA LYS A 25 -34.88 15.57 4.25
C LYS A 25 -33.43 16.09 4.20
N PRO A 26 -33.15 17.36 4.54
CA PRO A 26 -31.77 17.82 4.59
C PRO A 26 -30.98 17.17 5.74
N ALA A 27 -31.59 16.94 6.90
CA ALA A 27 -30.89 16.29 8.03
C ALA A 27 -30.49 14.84 7.73
N LEU A 28 -31.33 14.06 7.03
CA LEU A 28 -30.98 12.72 6.56
C LEU A 28 -29.85 12.75 5.54
N PHE A 29 -29.91 13.69 4.58
CA PHE A 29 -28.84 13.85 3.59
C PHE A 29 -27.52 14.25 4.23
N THR A 30 -27.54 15.20 5.17
CA THR A 30 -26.36 15.60 5.93
C THR A 30 -25.85 14.47 6.81
N GLY A 31 -26.73 13.72 7.48
CA GLY A 31 -26.37 12.55 8.28
C GLY A 31 -25.73 11.43 7.45
N MET A 32 -26.30 11.10 6.28
CA MET A 32 -25.73 10.14 5.35
C MET A 32 -24.42 10.62 4.73
N ALA A 33 -24.28 11.92 4.43
CA ALA A 33 -23.04 12.48 3.92
C ALA A 33 -21.91 12.41 4.95
N ILE A 34 -22.21 12.66 6.24
CA ILE A 34 -21.24 12.49 7.33
C ILE A 34 -20.85 11.02 7.48
N LEU A 35 -21.82 10.10 7.41
CA LEU A 35 -21.55 8.66 7.51
C LEU A 35 -20.73 8.14 6.33
N ALA A 36 -21.00 8.63 5.12
CA ALA A 36 -20.24 8.30 3.91
C ALA A 36 -18.83 8.90 3.94
N ALA A 37 -18.65 10.11 4.50
CA ALA A 37 -17.33 10.70 4.70
C ALA A 37 -16.53 10.03 5.83
N ALA A 38 -17.23 9.48 6.83
CA ALA A 38 -16.63 8.72 7.93
C ALA A 38 -16.32 7.26 7.57
N ALA A 39 -16.85 6.76 6.44
CA ALA A 39 -16.43 5.49 5.84
C ALA A 39 -15.05 5.66 5.18
N MET A 40 -14.03 5.91 6.00
CA MET A 40 -12.65 5.78 5.55
C MET A 40 -12.42 4.30 5.20
N PRO A 41 -11.81 4.01 4.03
CA PRO A 41 -11.40 2.65 3.75
C PRO A 41 -10.46 2.20 4.87
N ALA A 42 -10.72 1.03 5.46
CA ALA A 42 -9.76 0.40 6.37
C ALA A 42 -8.55 -0.05 5.55
N HIS A 43 -7.64 0.88 5.27
CA HIS A 43 -6.35 0.57 4.67
C HIS A 43 -5.55 -0.21 5.70
N ALA A 44 -5.41 -1.53 5.49
CA ALA A 44 -4.43 -2.30 6.22
C ALA A 44 -3.05 -1.86 5.75
N GLU A 45 -2.38 -1.03 6.54
CA GLU A 45 -0.99 -0.63 6.33
C GLU A 45 -0.08 -1.84 6.63
N ASP A 46 0.75 -2.24 5.67
CA ASP A 46 1.82 -3.20 5.93
C ASP A 46 2.91 -2.49 6.75
N LEU A 47 2.96 -2.78 8.06
CA LEU A 47 3.94 -2.20 8.98
C LEU A 47 5.39 -2.42 8.53
N PHE A 48 5.66 -3.45 7.71
CA PHE A 48 6.99 -3.76 7.19
C PHE A 48 7.21 -3.29 5.75
N ALA A 49 6.28 -2.54 5.15
CA ALA A 49 6.41 -2.03 3.79
C ALA A 49 7.70 -1.21 3.60
N ASN A 50 7.99 -0.30 4.54
CA ASN A 50 9.21 0.50 4.49
C ASN A 50 10.49 -0.36 4.59
N GLY A 51 10.43 -1.45 5.37
CA GLY A 51 11.53 -2.39 5.50
C GLY A 51 11.81 -3.15 4.19
N LYS A 52 10.76 -3.54 3.45
CA LYS A 52 10.90 -4.17 2.14
C LYS A 52 11.61 -3.25 1.15
N THR A 53 11.27 -1.96 1.12
CA THR A 53 11.94 -0.97 0.26
C THR A 53 13.43 -0.88 0.57
N THR A 54 13.82 -0.70 1.84
CA THR A 54 15.24 -0.62 2.23
C THR A 54 16.02 -1.89 1.89
N ILE A 55 15.42 -3.06 2.09
CA ILE A 55 16.06 -4.34 1.74
C ILE A 55 16.25 -4.45 0.23
N ASN A 56 15.23 -4.08 -0.56
CA ASN A 56 15.31 -4.12 -2.03
C ASN A 56 16.38 -3.14 -2.55
N ASP A 57 16.45 -1.94 -1.99
CA ASP A 57 17.47 -0.95 -2.40
C ASP A 57 18.90 -1.42 -2.06
N THR A 58 19.05 -2.21 -0.99
CA THR A 58 20.37 -2.71 -0.54
C THR A 58 20.79 -4.00 -1.25
N PHE A 59 19.86 -4.94 -1.48
CA PHE A 59 20.16 -6.29 -1.95
C PHE A 59 19.51 -6.67 -3.27
N GLY A 60 18.61 -5.85 -3.82
CA GLY A 60 17.90 -6.12 -5.06
C GLY A 60 18.79 -6.13 -6.30
N SER A 61 18.23 -6.56 -7.44
CA SER A 61 18.98 -6.74 -8.69
C SER A 61 19.73 -5.49 -9.19
N GLY A 62 19.27 -4.29 -8.82
CA GLY A 62 19.90 -3.01 -9.17
C GLY A 62 20.84 -2.44 -8.09
N SER A 63 21.06 -3.18 -7.00
CA SER A 63 21.77 -2.65 -5.83
C SER A 63 23.29 -2.64 -6.00
N THR A 64 23.95 -1.85 -5.15
CA THR A 64 25.42 -1.84 -5.09
C THR A 64 25.99 -3.20 -4.67
N VAL A 65 25.28 -3.99 -3.86
CA VAL A 65 25.74 -5.34 -3.48
C VAL A 65 25.82 -6.26 -4.69
N VAL A 66 24.80 -6.26 -5.55
CA VAL A 66 24.79 -7.04 -6.79
C VAL A 66 25.87 -6.54 -7.75
N TRP A 67 26.07 -5.22 -7.84
CA TRP A 67 27.15 -4.64 -8.65
C TRP A 67 28.55 -5.07 -8.18
N ILE A 68 28.81 -5.05 -6.86
CA ILE A 68 30.07 -5.53 -6.28
C ILE A 68 30.26 -7.02 -6.59
N LEU A 69 29.20 -7.83 -6.48
CA LEU A 69 29.24 -9.25 -6.77
C LEU A 69 29.68 -9.52 -8.22
N TYR A 70 29.15 -8.77 -9.20
CA TYR A 70 29.60 -8.88 -10.59
C TYR A 70 31.08 -8.56 -10.77
N ILE A 71 31.59 -7.53 -10.10
CA ILE A 71 33.02 -7.19 -10.15
C ILE A 71 33.88 -8.30 -9.56
N LEU A 72 33.48 -8.84 -8.41
CA LEU A 72 34.21 -9.93 -7.75
C LEU A 72 34.25 -11.18 -8.63
N GLU A 73 33.14 -11.54 -9.28
CA GLU A 73 33.08 -12.69 -10.19
C GLU A 73 34.03 -12.51 -11.40
N ILE A 74 34.07 -11.32 -12.00
CA ILE A 74 34.97 -11.04 -13.12
C ILE A 74 36.43 -11.17 -12.67
N ILE A 75 36.80 -10.62 -11.51
CA ILE A 75 38.15 -10.72 -10.97
C ILE A 75 38.50 -12.18 -10.66
N ALA A 76 37.57 -12.94 -10.07
CA ALA A 76 37.76 -14.36 -9.76
C ALA A 76 37.93 -15.21 -11.02
N ALA A 77 37.10 -14.98 -12.05
CA ALA A 77 37.21 -15.65 -13.34
C ALA A 77 38.56 -15.38 -14.02
N VAL A 78 39.03 -14.13 -14.01
CA VAL A 78 40.36 -13.77 -14.54
C VAL A 78 41.47 -14.42 -13.73
N PHE A 79 41.42 -14.35 -12.40
CA PHE A 79 42.44 -14.93 -11.52
C PHE A 79 42.56 -16.45 -11.72
N THR A 80 41.43 -17.15 -11.76
CA THR A 80 41.37 -18.60 -11.98
C THR A 80 41.79 -18.98 -13.39
N TYR A 81 41.43 -18.19 -14.41
CA TYR A 81 41.93 -18.38 -15.78
C TYR A 81 43.45 -18.25 -15.86
N VAL A 82 44.07 -17.27 -15.19
CA VAL A 82 45.53 -17.11 -15.20
C VAL A 82 46.23 -18.38 -14.71
N LYS A 83 45.71 -19.02 -13.66
CA LYS A 83 46.30 -20.23 -13.06
C LYS A 83 45.99 -21.51 -13.85
N THR A 84 44.78 -21.65 -14.37
CA THR A 84 44.30 -22.91 -14.97
C THR A 84 44.35 -22.93 -16.50
N LYS A 85 44.42 -21.74 -17.13
CA LYS A 85 44.30 -21.53 -18.58
C LYS A 85 43.02 -22.13 -19.19
N ASN A 86 41.99 -22.36 -18.37
CA ASN A 86 40.72 -22.92 -18.81
C ASN A 86 39.70 -21.82 -19.09
N LEU A 87 39.26 -21.70 -20.34
CA LEU A 87 38.24 -20.72 -20.75
C LEU A 87 36.85 -20.99 -20.16
N ALA A 88 36.57 -22.22 -19.72
CA ALA A 88 35.30 -22.56 -19.09
C ALA A 88 35.04 -21.76 -17.80
N MET A 89 36.08 -21.21 -17.17
CA MET A 89 35.95 -20.36 -15.97
C MET A 89 35.10 -19.11 -16.21
N PHE A 90 35.09 -18.56 -17.43
CA PHE A 90 34.24 -17.42 -17.77
C PHE A 90 32.74 -17.76 -17.84
N GLY A 91 32.39 -19.06 -17.89
CA GLY A 91 31.01 -19.51 -17.78
C GLY A 91 30.37 -19.14 -16.44
N GLY A 92 31.16 -18.96 -15.38
CA GLY A 92 30.70 -18.48 -14.07
C GLY A 92 29.98 -17.13 -14.16
N ILE A 93 30.50 -16.20 -14.97
CA ILE A 93 29.89 -14.87 -15.18
C ILE A 93 28.46 -15.00 -15.71
N ALA A 94 28.26 -15.83 -16.74
CA ALA A 94 26.93 -16.06 -17.31
C ALA A 94 26.00 -16.75 -16.31
N ALA A 95 26.52 -17.71 -15.53
CA ALA A 95 25.77 -18.39 -14.49
C ALA A 95 25.29 -17.41 -13.41
N VAL A 96 26.17 -16.51 -12.93
CA VAL A 96 25.81 -15.49 -11.94
C VAL A 96 24.73 -14.54 -12.48
N MET A 97 24.85 -14.08 -13.73
CA MET A 97 23.83 -13.21 -14.33
C MET A 97 22.45 -13.87 -14.41
N VAL A 98 22.39 -15.12 -14.88
CA VAL A 98 21.12 -15.86 -14.96
C VAL A 98 20.57 -16.13 -13.56
N PHE A 99 21.42 -16.52 -12.62
CA PHE A 99 21.02 -16.79 -11.25
C PHE A 99 20.38 -15.57 -10.59
N ILE A 100 21.00 -14.39 -10.70
CA ILE A 100 20.47 -13.15 -10.14
C ILE A 100 19.11 -12.79 -10.75
N ASN A 101 19.00 -12.84 -12.09
CA ASN A 101 17.74 -12.55 -12.77
C ASN A 101 16.60 -13.50 -12.36
N VAL A 102 16.89 -14.79 -12.21
CA VAL A 102 15.89 -15.77 -11.77
C VAL A 102 15.56 -15.59 -10.29
N ALA A 103 16.56 -15.39 -9.43
CA ALA A 103 16.39 -15.24 -7.99
C ALA A 103 15.57 -13.99 -7.63
N PHE A 104 15.80 -12.87 -8.30
CA PHE A 104 14.97 -11.68 -8.10
C PHE A 104 13.67 -11.73 -8.90
N GLY A 105 13.58 -12.52 -9.97
CA GLY A 105 12.33 -12.74 -10.70
C GLY A 105 11.27 -13.52 -9.90
N ILE A 106 11.68 -14.33 -8.91
CA ILE A 106 10.75 -15.05 -8.01
C ILE A 106 10.34 -14.23 -6.78
N ILE A 107 11.09 -13.17 -6.43
CA ILE A 107 10.78 -12.30 -5.30
C ILE A 107 9.94 -11.13 -5.82
N PRO A 108 8.67 -10.99 -5.41
CA PRO A 108 7.87 -9.84 -5.83
C PRO A 108 8.48 -8.56 -5.24
N SER A 109 8.81 -7.63 -6.13
CA SER A 109 9.30 -6.28 -5.81
C SER A 109 8.20 -5.37 -5.29
#